data_AF-A0A9E1GMW1-F1
#
_entry.id   AF-A0A9E1GMW1-F1
#
_cell.length_a   1.000
_cell.length_b   1.000
_cell.length_c   1.000
_cell.angle_alpha   90.00
_cell.angle_beta   90.00
_cell.angle_gamma   90.00
#
_symmetry.space_group_name_H-M   'P 1'
#
loop_
_entity.id
_entity.type
_entity.pdbx_description
1 polymer ?
#
loop_
_entity_poly.entity_id
_entity_poly.type
_entity_poly.pdbx_seq_one_letter_code
_entity_poly.pdbx_strand_id
1 'polypeptide(L)' 'MLCNLCKCEMRIEGSGYAAEGDDSPDTKTLIFIKQEFVCRNPQCANYGRVVETAKTQLN' A
#
# COMPACT_ATOMS: atom_id res chain seq x y z
N MET A 1 10.03 -1.04 3.58
CA MET A 1 9.27 -0.79 4.83
C MET A 1 9.45 -1.98 5.78
N LEU A 2 9.43 -1.74 7.10
CA LEU A 2 9.62 -2.79 8.11
C LEU A 2 8.29 -3.20 8.74
N CYS A 3 8.09 -4.50 8.96
CA CYS A 3 6.92 -5.00 9.69
C CYS A 3 6.89 -4.39 11.09
N ASN A 4 5.76 -3.80 11.48
CA ASN A 4 5.61 -3.14 12.78
C ASN A 4 5.85 -4.09 13.97
N LEU A 5 5.62 -5.40 13.79
CA LEU A 5 5.80 -6.42 14.83
C LEU A 5 7.21 -7.01 14.85
N CYS A 6 7.62 -7.74 13.81
CA CYS A 6 8.89 -8.48 13.82
C CYS A 6 10.08 -7.70 13.26
N LYS A 7 9.87 -6.46 12.78
CA LYS A 7 10.88 -5.57 12.20
C LYS A 7 11.63 -6.11 10.97
N CYS A 8 11.21 -7.26 10.42
CA CYS A 8 11.72 -7.74 9.13
C CYS A 8 11.22 -6.87 7.98
N GLU A 9 12.00 -6.80 6.90
CA GLU A 9 11.57 -6.16 5.66
C GLU A 9 10.31 -6.81 5.09
N MET A 10 9.34 -5.99 4.73
CA MET A 10 8.11 -6.43 4.06
C MET A 10 8.32 -6.50 2.55
N ARG A 11 7.50 -7.30 1.87
CA ARG A 11 7.41 -7.32 0.40
C ARG A 11 6.14 -6.63 -0.07
N ILE A 12 6.13 -6.15 -1.30
CA ILE A 12 4.91 -5.71 -1.98
C ILE A 12 4.15 -6.96 -2.43
N GLU A 13 2.89 -7.07 -2.05
CA GLU A 13 1.98 -8.14 -2.51
C GLU A 13 1.11 -7.65 -3.67
N GLY A 14 0.65 -6.40 -3.60
CA GLY A 14 -0.20 -5.79 -4.60
C GLY A 14 0.24 -4.37 -4.93
N SER A 15 0.14 -4.00 -6.20
CA SER A 15 0.36 -2.64 -6.67
C SER A 15 -0.72 -2.31 -7.69
N GLY A 16 -1.33 -1.14 -7.58
CA GLY A 16 -2.38 -0.69 -8.48
C GLY A 16 -2.53 0.82 -8.49
N TYR A 17 -3.37 1.31 -9.39
CA TYR A 17 -3.73 2.72 -9.44
C TYR A 17 -5.02 2.97 -8.64
N ALA A 18 -5.06 4.10 -7.95
CA ALA A 18 -6.28 4.62 -7.33
C ALA A 18 -6.51 6.04 -7.85
N ALA A 19 -7.72 6.32 -8.31
CA ALA A 19 -8.16 7.66 -8.63
C ALA A 19 -8.98 8.22 -7.47
N GLU A 20 -8.74 9.46 -7.09
CA GLU A 20 -9.54 10.20 -6.11
C GLU A 20 -9.95 11.55 -6.73
N GLY A 21 -11.17 12.02 -6.44
CA GLY A 21 -11.70 13.29 -6.96
C GLY A 21 -12.24 13.23 -8.40
N ASP A 22 -12.56 12.04 -8.92
CA ASP A 22 -13.09 11.79 -10.28
C ASP A 22 -14.62 11.65 -10.32
N ASP A 23 -15.33 12.31 -9.41
CA ASP A 23 -16.80 12.25 -9.28
C ASP A 23 -17.51 13.49 -9.84
N SER A 24 -16.75 14.55 -10.17
CA SER A 24 -17.26 15.80 -10.73
C SER A 24 -16.23 16.47 -11.66
N PRO A 25 -16.66 17.23 -12.68
CA PRO A 25 -15.76 18.08 -13.48
C PRO A 25 -15.13 19.24 -12.68
N ASP A 26 -15.68 19.57 -11.51
CA ASP A 26 -15.20 20.68 -10.67
C ASP A 26 -14.11 20.24 -9.67
N THR A 27 -13.87 18.93 -9.53
CA THR A 27 -12.85 18.35 -8.66
C THR A 27 -11.67 17.87 -9.48
N LYS A 28 -10.45 18.17 -9.02
CA LYS A 28 -9.25 17.70 -9.69
C LYS A 28 -9.07 16.20 -9.43
N THR A 29 -9.10 15.41 -10.49
CA THR A 29 -8.72 13.99 -10.42
C THR A 29 -7.23 13.85 -10.09
N LEU A 30 -6.94 13.11 -9.03
CA LEU A 30 -5.60 12.73 -8.60
C LEU A 30 -5.42 11.23 -8.77
N ILE A 31 -4.32 10.83 -9.40
CA ILE A 31 -3.96 9.42 -9.56
C ILE A 31 -2.85 9.07 -8.57
N PHE A 32 -3.01 7.95 -7.88
CA PHE A 32 -2.03 7.43 -6.94
C PHE A 32 -1.59 6.03 -7.35
N ILE A 33 -0.32 5.70 -7.11
CA ILE A 33 0.08 4.30 -6.95
C ILE A 33 -0.25 3.89 -5.51
N LYS A 34 -1.06 2.85 -5.37
CA LYS A 34 -1.34 2.17 -4.09
C LYS A 34 -0.54 0.87 -4.05
N GLN A 35 0.26 0.69 -3.00
CA GLN A 35 1.05 -0.51 -2.78
C GLN A 35 0.71 -1.14 -1.43
N GLU A 36 0.42 -2.44 -1.44
CA GLU A 36 0.09 -3.23 -0.25
C GLU A 36 1.31 -4.05 0.17
N PHE A 37 1.73 -3.88 1.43
CA PHE A 37 2.92 -4.51 1.98
C PHE A 37 2.54 -5.61 2.96
N VAL A 38 3.17 -6.77 2.80
CA VAL A 38 2.95 -7.95 3.65
C VAL A 38 4.23 -8.38 4.35
N CYS A 39 4.07 -8.91 5.57
CA CYS A 39 5.20 -9.49 6.28
C CYS A 39 5.62 -10.82 5.63
N ARG A 40 6.92 -11.00 5.42
CA ARG A 40 7.51 -12.21 4.83
C ARG A 40 8.08 -13.20 5.84
N ASN A 41 8.08 -12.88 7.13
CA ASN A 41 8.61 -13.76 8.17
C ASN A 41 7.54 -14.81 8.57
N PRO A 42 7.74 -16.12 8.29
CA PRO A 42 6.75 -17.18 8.57
C PRO A 42 6.41 -17.35 10.06
N GLN A 43 7.28 -16.91 10.96
CA GLN A 43 7.06 -16.99 12.41
C GLN A 43 6.29 -15.78 12.97
N CYS A 44 6.03 -14.76 12.14
CA CYS A 44 5.34 -13.55 12.55
C CYS A 44 3.82 -13.73 12.46
N ALA A 45 3.08 -13.19 13.44
CA ALA A 45 1.61 -13.18 13.38
C ALA A 45 1.04 -12.40 12.17
N ASN A 46 1.85 -11.52 11.56
CA ASN A 46 1.51 -10.78 10.35
C ASN A 46 1.89 -11.50 9.05
N TYR A 47 2.43 -12.72 9.11
CA TYR A 47 2.91 -13.42 7.91
C TYR A 47 1.83 -13.50 6.82
N GLY A 48 2.16 -13.03 5.62
CA GLY A 48 1.26 -13.02 4.46
C GLY A 48 0.04 -12.08 4.58
N ARG A 49 -0.07 -11.29 5.65
CA ARG A 49 -1.16 -10.31 5.84
C ARG A 49 -0.71 -8.92 5.46
N VAL A 50 -1.63 -8.11 4.93
CA VAL A 50 -1.37 -6.69 4.67
C VAL A 50 -1.16 -5.99 6.00
N VAL A 51 0.04 -5.45 6.18
CA VAL A 51 0.45 -4.69 7.37
C VAL A 51 0.31 -3.20 7.12
N GLU A 52 0.58 -2.77 5.89
CA GLU A 52 0.60 -1.37 5.52
C GLU A 52 0.19 -1.18 4.06
N THR A 53 -0.43 -0.04 3.77
CA THR A 53 -0.68 0.44 2.41
C THR A 53 -0.02 1.79 2.24
N ALA A 54 0.91 1.91 1.29
CA ALA A 54 1.47 3.18 0.90
C ALA A 54 0.70 3.74 -0.32
N LYS A 55 0.44 5.05 -0.30
CA LYS A 55 -0.08 5.79 -1.46
C LYS A 55 0.94 6.84 -1.89
N THR A 56 1.25 6.88 -3.17
CA THR A 56 2.13 7.90 -3.76
C THR A 56 1.40 8.55 -4.92
N GLN A 57 1.20 9.87 -4.85
CA GLN A 57 0.57 10.62 -5.93
C GLN A 57 1.48 10.61 -7.16
N LEU A 58 0.88 10.37 -8.33
CA LEU A 58 1.52 10.54 -9.62
C LEU A 58 1.35 11.98 -10.06
N ASN A 59 2.47 12.62 -10.41
CA ASN A 59 2.53 14.00 -10.88
C ASN A 59 2.70 14.05 -12.39
#